data_AF-A0A2V5RJ28-F1
#
_entry.id   AF-A0A2V5RJ28-F1
#
_cell.length_a   1.000
_cell.length_b   1.000
_cell.length_c   1.000
_cell.angle_alpha   90.00
_cell.angle_beta   90.00
_cell.angle_gamma   90.00
#
_symmetry.space_group_name_H-M   'P 1'
#
loop_
_entity.id
_entity.type
_entity.pdbx_description
1 polymer ?
#
loop_
_entity_poly.entity_id
_entity_poly.type
_entity_poly.pdbx_seq_one_letter_code
_entity_poly.pdbx_strand_id
1 'polypeptide(L)'
;MAEASRELEGPDFEKGCDIDEVQDGGMLLGHAFGEAILVARQGSQLFAIGATCTHYGGPLAKGLMVDCTVRCPWHHARFDLRTGEAFGAPALSDTPCWNIDKRGRRFFVVGRKEKKPARKPKSSPASMVIVGAGAAGNAAAEMLRREGYDGPITLIGADEFLPYDRPNLSKDYLAGTAPEEWIPLRSTDFYREQKIDIITNTSVAAVDPKTKQVTLSDARSLAYGALLLATGAEPVRLEIPGDDLPHVCYLRTLSDSRRIIEKAKHAKRAVVIGASFIGLEVAASLRERKLEVAVVGKGSLPLKKVLGSELGNLIRETHEAHGVKFHLGRTPVAIEDRHVQLDDGTILDCDLVVVGIGVRPNVALAEKAGIATDNGVVVNEFLETNIPGIFAAGDIARWPDPRAGRMRVEHWVVAERQGQTAARNILGARERFTVPPFFWSNHFDLHIRYVGHGTGENRATESGDLKGKDASVIFRDGDKLTAVASIGHDLENLKAELALERGDEFRVS
;
A
#
# COMPACT_ATOMS: atom_id res chain seq x y z
N MET A 1 12.23 1.64 -15.77
CA MET A 1 13.68 1.51 -15.50
C MET A 1 14.32 0.98 -16.77
N ALA A 2 15.48 1.51 -17.17
CA ALA A 2 16.22 1.01 -18.32
C ALA A 2 16.48 -0.50 -18.17
N GLU A 3 16.27 -1.26 -19.24
CA GLU A 3 16.72 -2.64 -19.39
C GLU A 3 18.26 -2.64 -19.36
N ALA A 4 18.84 -2.52 -18.16
CA ALA A 4 20.16 -3.05 -17.94
C ALA A 4 20.06 -4.55 -18.27
N SER A 5 20.85 -5.00 -19.24
CA SER A 5 21.16 -6.41 -19.47
C SER A 5 21.42 -7.07 -18.12
N ARG A 6 20.42 -7.73 -17.54
CA ARG A 6 20.55 -8.39 -16.25
C ARG A 6 21.42 -9.62 -16.50
N GLU A 7 22.69 -9.52 -16.10
CA GLU A 7 23.52 -10.72 -15.96
C GLU A 7 22.75 -11.69 -15.08
N LEU A 8 22.52 -12.89 -15.60
CA LEU A 8 21.80 -13.91 -14.88
C LEU A 8 22.76 -14.50 -13.83
N GLU A 9 22.38 -14.37 -12.57
CA GLU A 9 23.15 -14.86 -11.42
C GLU A 9 22.74 -16.29 -11.06
N GLY A 10 23.67 -17.03 -10.42
CA GLY A 10 23.41 -18.35 -9.87
C GLY A 10 23.53 -19.51 -10.89
N PRO A 11 23.15 -20.73 -10.49
CA PRO A 11 23.32 -21.93 -11.32
C PRO A 11 22.26 -22.01 -12.43
N ASP A 12 22.71 -22.51 -13.58
CA ASP A 12 21.87 -22.87 -14.73
C ASP A 12 21.05 -24.13 -14.44
N PHE A 13 19.76 -23.94 -14.14
CA PHE A 13 18.86 -25.03 -13.80
C PHE A 13 18.48 -25.90 -15.01
N GLU A 14 18.76 -25.49 -16.26
CA GLU A 14 18.62 -26.36 -17.44
C GLU A 14 19.72 -27.43 -17.46
N LYS A 15 20.91 -27.09 -16.93
CA LYS A 15 22.04 -28.02 -16.76
C LYS A 15 21.94 -28.88 -15.50
N GLY A 16 20.95 -28.59 -14.66
CA GLY A 16 20.61 -29.30 -13.44
C GLY A 16 21.47 -28.94 -12.23
N CYS A 17 20.86 -28.98 -11.06
CA CYS A 17 21.46 -28.60 -9.77
C CYS A 17 21.29 -29.74 -8.75
N ASP A 18 22.22 -29.90 -7.81
CA ASP A 18 22.03 -30.85 -6.70
C ASP A 18 20.89 -30.35 -5.80
N ILE A 19 20.03 -31.25 -5.35
CA ILE A 19 18.89 -30.94 -4.49
C ILE A 19 19.35 -30.35 -3.15
N ASP A 20 20.54 -30.73 -2.66
CA ASP A 20 21.06 -30.26 -1.37
C ASP A 20 21.66 -28.84 -1.42
N GLU A 21 21.82 -28.25 -2.61
CA GLU A 21 22.08 -26.82 -2.78
C GLU A 21 20.88 -25.96 -2.34
N VAL A 22 19.68 -26.55 -2.32
CA VAL A 22 18.48 -25.94 -1.75
C VAL A 22 18.17 -26.63 -0.44
N GLN A 23 18.54 -25.98 0.67
CA GLN A 23 18.22 -26.47 2.01
C GLN A 23 16.70 -26.58 2.20
N ASP A 24 16.26 -27.48 3.08
CA ASP A 24 14.84 -27.58 3.40
C ASP A 24 14.34 -26.28 4.06
N GLY A 25 13.19 -25.77 3.60
CA GLY A 25 12.70 -24.42 3.92
C GLY A 25 13.52 -23.29 3.29
N GLY A 26 14.48 -23.61 2.43
CA GLY A 26 15.37 -22.67 1.77
C GLY A 26 14.94 -22.31 0.35
N MET A 27 15.56 -21.27 -0.17
CA MET A 27 15.38 -20.81 -1.54
C MET A 27 16.75 -20.54 -2.19
N LEU A 28 16.84 -20.80 -3.50
CA LEU A 28 18.04 -20.62 -4.30
C LEU A 28 17.71 -19.80 -5.55
N LEU A 29 18.45 -18.70 -5.74
CA LEU A 29 18.43 -17.92 -6.97
C LEU A 29 19.28 -18.62 -8.03
N GLY A 30 18.74 -18.75 -9.23
CA GLY A 30 19.48 -19.16 -10.42
C GLY A 30 18.75 -18.70 -11.68
N HIS A 31 18.92 -19.43 -12.77
CA HIS A 31 18.32 -19.09 -14.06
C HIS A 31 17.98 -20.33 -14.89
N ALA A 32 17.00 -20.19 -15.78
CA ALA A 32 16.73 -21.11 -16.88
C ALA A 32 15.96 -20.36 -17.96
N PHE A 33 16.10 -20.78 -19.22
CA PHE A 33 15.41 -20.21 -20.38
C PHE A 33 15.63 -18.71 -20.55
N GLY A 34 16.80 -18.21 -20.13
CA GLY A 34 17.13 -16.78 -20.14
C GLY A 34 16.42 -15.94 -19.08
N GLU A 35 15.69 -16.57 -18.14
CA GLU A 35 14.94 -15.89 -17.08
C GLU A 35 15.55 -16.19 -15.69
N ALA A 36 15.48 -15.22 -14.78
CA ALA A 36 15.86 -15.42 -13.38
C ALA A 36 14.78 -16.21 -12.63
N ILE A 37 15.16 -17.32 -12.02
CA ILE A 37 14.26 -18.28 -11.37
C ILE A 37 14.65 -18.46 -9.90
N LEU A 38 13.62 -18.50 -9.06
CA LEU A 38 13.71 -18.87 -7.67
C LEU A 38 13.27 -20.32 -7.50
N VAL A 39 14.19 -21.18 -7.06
CA VAL A 39 13.87 -22.55 -6.67
C VAL A 39 13.73 -22.61 -5.15
N ALA A 40 12.60 -23.10 -4.65
CA ALA A 40 12.31 -23.23 -3.23
C ALA A 40 12.04 -24.69 -2.86
N ARG A 41 12.41 -25.09 -1.63
CA ARG A 41 12.24 -26.46 -1.15
C ARG A 41 11.39 -26.53 0.12
N GLN A 42 10.38 -27.39 0.11
CA GLN A 42 9.59 -27.76 1.30
C GLN A 42 9.53 -29.29 1.40
N GLY A 43 10.21 -29.85 2.40
CA GLY A 43 10.44 -31.28 2.55
C GLY A 43 11.06 -31.89 1.30
N SER A 44 10.33 -32.82 0.68
CA SER A 44 10.74 -33.49 -0.56
C SER A 44 10.27 -32.78 -1.81
N GLN A 45 9.51 -31.69 -1.72
CA GLN A 45 8.98 -30.95 -2.87
C GLN A 45 9.90 -29.79 -3.26
N LEU A 46 10.04 -29.56 -4.56
CA LEU A 46 10.69 -28.39 -5.11
C LEU A 46 9.69 -27.59 -5.93
N PHE A 47 9.84 -26.28 -5.91
CA PHE A 47 9.04 -25.33 -6.65
C PHE A 47 9.95 -24.38 -7.42
N ALA A 48 9.60 -24.02 -8.65
CA ALA A 48 10.33 -23.05 -9.47
C ALA A 48 9.38 -21.93 -9.90
N ILE A 49 9.64 -20.71 -9.45
CA ILE A 49 8.86 -19.51 -9.80
C ILE A 49 9.78 -18.37 -10.25
N GLY A 50 9.20 -17.29 -10.79
CA GLY A 50 9.99 -16.14 -11.24
C GLY A 50 10.69 -15.49 -10.05
N ALA A 51 11.97 -15.13 -10.17
CA ALA A 51 12.74 -14.60 -9.04
C ALA A 51 12.43 -13.14 -8.67
N THR A 52 11.67 -12.45 -9.51
CA THR A 52 11.38 -11.01 -9.37
C THR A 52 9.91 -10.80 -9.00
N CYS A 53 9.66 -10.04 -7.95
CA CYS A 53 8.32 -9.62 -7.54
C CYS A 53 7.68 -8.73 -8.60
N THR A 54 6.46 -9.05 -8.99
CA THR A 54 5.70 -8.34 -10.04
C THR A 54 5.11 -7.00 -9.63
N HIS A 55 5.29 -6.55 -8.38
CA HIS A 55 4.92 -5.20 -7.95
C HIS A 55 5.94 -4.18 -8.46
N TYR A 56 7.08 -4.04 -7.78
CA TYR A 56 8.17 -3.11 -8.15
C TYR A 56 9.52 -3.82 -8.33
N GLY A 57 9.52 -5.09 -8.74
CA GLY A 57 10.76 -5.78 -9.09
C GLY A 57 11.60 -6.30 -7.91
N GLY A 58 11.04 -6.39 -6.70
CA GLY A 58 11.77 -6.84 -5.52
C GLY A 58 12.34 -8.28 -5.64
N PRO A 59 13.56 -8.55 -5.14
CA PRO A 59 14.23 -9.84 -5.30
C PRO A 59 13.63 -10.89 -4.35
N LEU A 60 12.82 -11.82 -4.86
CA LEU A 60 12.13 -12.82 -4.02
C LEU A 60 13.09 -13.76 -3.30
N ALA A 61 14.29 -13.99 -3.85
CA ALA A 61 15.35 -14.77 -3.20
C ALA A 61 15.84 -14.17 -1.88
N LYS A 62 15.73 -12.85 -1.68
CA LYS A 62 16.04 -12.16 -0.42
C LYS A 62 14.82 -12.06 0.51
N GLY A 63 13.70 -12.64 0.10
CA GLY A 63 12.45 -12.65 0.84
C GLY A 63 12.40 -13.73 1.92
N LEU A 64 11.19 -13.96 2.43
CA LEU A 64 10.92 -14.99 3.42
C LEU A 64 10.03 -16.08 2.82
N MET A 65 10.51 -17.32 2.83
CA MET A 65 9.66 -18.49 2.57
C MET A 65 8.84 -18.80 3.83
N VAL A 66 7.54 -18.97 3.66
CA VAL A 66 6.62 -19.42 4.71
C VAL A 66 5.77 -20.54 4.13
N ASP A 67 6.04 -21.76 4.58
CA ASP A 67 5.44 -22.97 4.02
C ASP A 67 5.61 -23.00 2.49
N CYS A 68 4.53 -23.17 1.72
CA CYS A 68 4.56 -23.14 0.26
C CYS A 68 4.36 -21.73 -0.33
N THR A 69 4.77 -20.67 0.36
CA THR A 69 4.65 -19.28 -0.10
C THR A 69 5.96 -18.51 0.07
N VAL A 70 6.12 -17.42 -0.68
CA VAL A 70 7.23 -16.48 -0.51
C VAL A 70 6.70 -15.06 -0.36
N ARG A 71 7.32 -14.30 0.56
CA ARG A 71 7.05 -12.87 0.78
C ARG A 71 8.18 -12.02 0.21
N CYS A 72 7.82 -11.03 -0.57
CA CYS A 72 8.76 -10.06 -1.13
C CYS A 72 9.37 -9.19 -0.01
N PRO A 73 10.70 -9.01 0.02
CA PRO A 73 11.38 -8.25 1.06
C PRO A 73 11.01 -6.75 1.04
N TRP A 74 10.66 -6.20 -0.11
CA TRP A 74 10.48 -4.75 -0.23
C TRP A 74 9.11 -4.26 0.24
N HIS A 75 8.05 -4.94 -0.20
CA HIS A 75 6.67 -4.47 -0.01
C HIS A 75 5.72 -5.57 0.48
N HIS A 76 6.26 -6.73 0.90
CA HIS A 76 5.50 -7.81 1.53
C HIS A 76 4.41 -8.45 0.63
N ALA A 77 4.52 -8.29 -0.69
CA ALA A 77 3.71 -9.04 -1.65
C ALA A 77 3.93 -10.54 -1.46
N ARG A 78 2.87 -11.34 -1.60
CA ARG A 78 2.91 -12.79 -1.31
C ARG A 78 2.56 -13.60 -2.54
N PHE A 79 3.37 -14.63 -2.78
CA PHE A 79 3.21 -15.53 -3.92
C PHE A 79 3.13 -16.97 -3.45
N ASP A 80 2.22 -17.75 -4.05
CA ASP A 80 2.16 -19.20 -3.84
C ASP A 80 3.24 -19.86 -4.70
N LEU A 81 4.17 -20.59 -4.08
CA LEU A 81 5.30 -21.21 -4.79
C LEU A 81 4.85 -22.31 -5.76
N ARG A 82 3.66 -22.88 -5.57
CA ARG A 82 3.15 -24.00 -6.39
C ARG A 82 2.53 -23.52 -7.70
N THR A 83 2.02 -22.28 -7.72
CA THR A 83 1.22 -21.72 -8.80
C THR A 83 1.73 -20.39 -9.33
N GLY A 84 2.61 -19.71 -8.59
CA GLY A 84 3.12 -18.39 -8.89
C GLY A 84 2.11 -17.27 -8.57
N GLU A 85 0.92 -17.64 -8.09
CA GLU A 85 -0.20 -16.72 -7.89
C GLU A 85 0.13 -15.62 -6.89
N ALA A 86 -0.12 -14.37 -7.28
CA ALA A 86 -0.05 -13.22 -6.38
C ALA A 86 -1.33 -13.16 -5.52
N PHE A 87 -1.33 -13.87 -4.40
CA PHE A 87 -2.51 -13.99 -3.54
C PHE A 87 -2.58 -12.93 -2.44
N GLY A 88 -1.46 -12.26 -2.14
CA GLY A 88 -1.37 -11.16 -1.17
C GLY A 88 -0.77 -9.91 -1.79
N ALA A 89 -1.54 -8.82 -1.76
CA ALA A 89 -1.12 -7.50 -2.23
C ALA A 89 0.21 -7.03 -1.58
N PRO A 90 1.00 -6.16 -2.24
CA PRO A 90 0.59 -5.30 -3.37
C PRO A 90 0.87 -5.83 -4.79
N ALA A 91 1.38 -7.05 -4.96
CA ALA A 91 1.58 -7.60 -6.30
C ALA A 91 0.23 -7.83 -7.00
N LEU A 92 0.07 -7.23 -8.18
CA LEU A 92 -1.14 -7.38 -8.99
C LEU A 92 -1.05 -8.55 -9.96
N SER A 93 0.15 -8.99 -10.37
CA SER A 93 0.34 -10.02 -11.40
C SER A 93 1.01 -11.26 -10.82
N ASP A 94 0.66 -12.43 -11.33
CA ASP A 94 1.31 -13.68 -10.92
C ASP A 94 2.75 -13.74 -11.43
N THR A 95 3.60 -14.46 -10.71
CA THR A 95 4.91 -14.88 -11.23
C THR A 95 4.74 -16.09 -12.15
N PRO A 96 5.57 -16.23 -13.19
CA PRO A 96 5.65 -17.48 -13.94
C PRO A 96 6.12 -18.64 -13.06
N CYS A 97 5.70 -19.85 -13.42
CA CYS A 97 6.18 -21.09 -12.81
C CYS A 97 6.78 -22.02 -13.85
N TRP A 98 7.64 -22.93 -13.40
CA TRP A 98 8.22 -23.97 -14.23
C TRP A 98 8.06 -25.35 -13.61
N ASN A 99 8.05 -26.36 -14.47
CA ASN A 99 8.10 -27.76 -14.08
C ASN A 99 9.53 -28.14 -13.68
N ILE A 100 9.64 -28.95 -12.63
CA ILE A 100 10.90 -29.51 -12.15
C ILE A 100 10.91 -31.01 -12.39
N ASP A 101 11.95 -31.50 -13.08
CA ASP A 101 12.25 -32.92 -13.25
C ASP A 101 13.34 -33.34 -12.27
N LYS A 102 13.12 -34.42 -11.51
CA LYS A 102 14.07 -34.93 -10.52
C LYS A 102 14.71 -36.22 -11.03
N ARG A 103 16.03 -36.24 -11.13
CA ARG A 103 16.84 -37.38 -11.61
C ARG A 103 17.86 -37.73 -10.54
N GLY A 104 17.50 -38.67 -9.66
CA GLY A 104 18.31 -39.00 -8.48
C GLY A 104 18.46 -37.80 -7.54
N ARG A 105 19.71 -37.42 -7.25
CA ARG A 105 20.02 -36.26 -6.39
C ARG A 105 20.00 -34.90 -7.11
N ARG A 106 19.79 -34.88 -8.43
CA ARG A 106 19.74 -33.64 -9.20
C ARG A 106 18.32 -33.29 -9.62
N PHE A 107 18.05 -32.00 -9.73
CA PHE A 107 16.82 -31.48 -10.31
C PHE A 107 17.13 -30.59 -11.51
N PHE A 108 16.18 -30.51 -12.45
CA PHE A 108 16.26 -29.73 -13.68
C PHE A 108 14.98 -28.91 -13.83
N VAL A 109 15.12 -27.67 -14.26
CA VAL A 109 13.97 -26.85 -14.66
C VAL A 109 13.74 -27.06 -16.15
N VAL A 110 12.60 -27.66 -16.52
CA VAL A 110 12.43 -28.26 -17.87
C VAL A 110 11.42 -27.55 -18.77
N GLY A 111 10.61 -26.63 -18.25
CA GLY A 111 9.69 -25.85 -19.07
C GLY A 111 8.64 -25.10 -18.25
N ARG A 112 7.99 -24.11 -18.88
CA ARG A 112 6.98 -23.29 -18.21
C ARG A 112 5.76 -24.13 -17.84
N LYS A 113 5.25 -23.93 -16.64
CA LYS A 113 4.07 -24.60 -16.12
C LYS A 113 2.82 -23.88 -16.62
N GLU A 114 1.84 -24.64 -17.09
CA GLU A 114 0.55 -24.07 -17.47
C GLU A 114 -0.17 -23.46 -16.27
N LYS A 115 -0.91 -22.37 -16.51
CA LYS A 115 -1.74 -21.75 -15.48
C LYS A 115 -2.85 -22.71 -15.07
N LYS A 116 -3.10 -22.80 -13.77
CA LYS A 116 -4.20 -23.60 -13.23
C LYS A 116 -5.57 -23.09 -13.73
N PRO A 117 -6.57 -23.98 -13.86
CA PRO A 117 -7.94 -23.58 -14.18
C PRO A 117 -8.53 -22.66 -13.11
N ALA A 118 -9.50 -21.85 -13.52
CA ALA A 118 -10.20 -20.91 -12.66
C ALA A 118 -10.89 -21.60 -11.48
N ARG A 119 -10.91 -20.92 -10.33
CA ARG A 119 -11.64 -21.37 -9.13
C ARG A 119 -13.15 -21.28 -9.38
N LYS A 120 -13.92 -21.99 -8.56
CA LYS A 120 -15.38 -21.85 -8.50
C LYS A 120 -15.74 -21.23 -7.15
N PRO A 121 -16.42 -20.07 -7.12
CA PRO A 121 -16.81 -19.44 -5.87
C PRO A 121 -17.86 -20.27 -5.12
N LYS A 122 -17.90 -20.14 -3.78
CA LYS A 122 -18.89 -20.83 -2.94
C LYS A 122 -20.28 -20.18 -3.02
N SER A 123 -20.30 -18.86 -3.24
CA SER A 123 -21.50 -18.08 -3.54
C SER A 123 -21.22 -17.09 -4.66
N SER A 124 -22.22 -16.82 -5.48
CA SER A 124 -22.15 -15.83 -6.55
C SER A 124 -23.33 -14.87 -6.42
N PRO A 125 -23.13 -13.65 -5.87
CA PRO A 125 -24.20 -12.64 -5.90
C PRO A 125 -24.57 -12.32 -7.35
N ALA A 126 -25.84 -11.96 -7.59
CA ALA A 126 -26.35 -11.70 -8.94
C ALA A 126 -25.59 -10.58 -9.67
N SER A 127 -25.07 -9.59 -8.93
CA SER A 127 -24.19 -8.52 -9.42
C SER A 127 -23.36 -7.95 -8.27
N MET A 128 -22.21 -7.37 -8.60
CA MET A 128 -21.36 -6.64 -7.67
C MET A 128 -21.26 -5.16 -8.04
N VAL A 129 -21.54 -4.29 -7.07
CA VAL A 129 -21.24 -2.86 -7.18
C VAL A 129 -20.15 -2.51 -6.16
N ILE A 130 -19.10 -1.82 -6.62
CA ILE A 130 -17.98 -1.36 -5.81
C ILE A 130 -17.94 0.16 -5.88
N VAL A 131 -18.12 0.82 -4.74
CA VAL A 131 -18.14 2.27 -4.61
C VAL A 131 -16.76 2.76 -4.16
N GLY A 132 -15.95 3.21 -5.11
CA GLY A 132 -14.59 3.69 -4.90
C GLY A 132 -13.57 2.93 -5.74
N ALA A 133 -13.03 3.60 -6.76
CA ALA A 133 -12.00 3.07 -7.67
C ALA A 133 -10.55 3.26 -7.17
N GLY A 134 -10.34 3.20 -5.84
CA GLY A 134 -9.02 3.22 -5.22
C GLY A 134 -8.42 1.83 -5.03
N ALA A 135 -7.32 1.74 -4.25
CA ALA A 135 -6.62 0.50 -3.92
C ALA A 135 -7.55 -0.66 -3.55
N ALA A 136 -8.41 -0.45 -2.54
CA ALA A 136 -9.32 -1.49 -2.05
C ALA A 136 -10.33 -1.94 -3.11
N GLY A 137 -10.94 -1.00 -3.83
CA GLY A 137 -11.95 -1.32 -4.84
C GLY A 137 -11.37 -2.03 -6.06
N ASN A 138 -10.21 -1.58 -6.57
CA ASN A 138 -9.52 -2.26 -7.66
C ASN A 138 -9.08 -3.68 -7.26
N ALA A 139 -8.46 -3.81 -6.07
CA ALA A 139 -8.02 -5.10 -5.57
C ALA A 139 -9.20 -6.08 -5.37
N ALA A 140 -10.36 -5.59 -4.92
CA ALA A 140 -11.58 -6.39 -4.83
C ALA A 140 -12.09 -6.82 -6.22
N ALA A 141 -12.18 -5.90 -7.18
CA ALA A 141 -12.65 -6.19 -8.53
C ALA A 141 -11.78 -7.26 -9.23
N GLU A 142 -10.46 -7.13 -9.14
CA GLU A 142 -9.53 -8.13 -9.68
C GLU A 142 -9.62 -9.47 -8.93
N MET A 143 -9.73 -9.43 -7.60
CA MET A 143 -9.84 -10.66 -6.80
C MET A 143 -11.14 -11.41 -7.08
N LEU A 144 -12.27 -10.73 -7.30
CA LEU A 144 -13.52 -11.37 -7.72
C LEU A 144 -13.30 -12.22 -8.99
N ARG A 145 -12.63 -11.66 -10.00
CA ARG A 145 -12.32 -12.40 -11.24
C ARG A 145 -11.34 -13.54 -11.02
N ARG A 146 -10.31 -13.34 -10.18
CA ARG A 146 -9.35 -14.39 -9.81
C ARG A 146 -9.99 -15.57 -9.10
N GLU A 147 -10.98 -15.32 -8.24
CA GLU A 147 -11.76 -16.35 -7.54
C GLU A 147 -12.86 -16.99 -8.40
N GLY A 148 -12.95 -16.60 -9.68
CA GLY A 148 -13.86 -17.19 -10.66
C GLY A 148 -15.28 -16.65 -10.61
N TYR A 149 -15.51 -15.47 -10.02
CA TYR A 149 -16.78 -14.78 -10.17
C TYR A 149 -16.98 -14.36 -11.63
N ASP A 150 -18.06 -14.83 -12.23
CA ASP A 150 -18.42 -14.61 -13.64
C ASP A 150 -19.57 -13.60 -13.82
N GLY A 151 -20.19 -13.16 -12.72
CA GLY A 151 -21.26 -12.17 -12.74
C GLY A 151 -20.79 -10.74 -13.03
N PRO A 152 -21.74 -9.79 -13.23
CA PRO A 152 -21.42 -8.38 -13.50
C PRO A 152 -20.67 -7.72 -12.35
N ILE A 153 -19.64 -6.94 -12.67
CA ILE A 153 -18.92 -6.08 -11.71
C ILE A 153 -18.98 -4.65 -12.23
N THR A 154 -19.51 -3.73 -11.43
CA THR A 154 -19.44 -2.29 -11.68
C THR A 154 -18.55 -1.62 -10.63
N LEU A 155 -17.44 -1.02 -11.07
CA LEU A 155 -16.52 -0.24 -10.23
C LEU A 155 -16.74 1.25 -10.49
N ILE A 156 -17.13 1.99 -9.46
CA ILE A 156 -17.52 3.40 -9.58
C ILE A 156 -16.45 4.29 -8.94
N GLY A 157 -15.96 5.28 -9.66
CA GLY A 157 -14.95 6.23 -9.20
C GLY A 157 -15.35 7.67 -9.45
N ALA A 158 -15.18 8.52 -8.42
CA ALA A 158 -15.38 9.95 -8.54
C ALA A 158 -14.28 10.65 -9.36
N ASP A 159 -13.12 10.01 -9.51
CA ASP A 159 -12.00 10.51 -10.30
C ASP A 159 -12.25 10.30 -11.80
N GLU A 160 -11.67 11.14 -12.64
CA GLU A 160 -11.77 11.02 -14.11
C GLU A 160 -10.93 9.86 -14.66
N PHE A 161 -9.92 9.42 -13.89
CA PHE A 161 -8.98 8.36 -14.29
C PHE A 161 -9.42 6.96 -13.84
N LEU A 162 -8.94 5.95 -14.56
CA LEU A 162 -8.95 4.56 -14.12
C LEU A 162 -8.12 4.38 -12.83
N PRO A 163 -8.28 3.27 -12.08
CA PRO A 163 -7.49 3.04 -10.87
C PRO A 163 -5.98 3.21 -11.09
N TYR A 164 -5.33 3.93 -10.18
CA TYR A 164 -3.92 4.31 -10.28
C TYR A 164 -3.18 4.18 -8.94
N ASP A 165 -1.87 4.08 -9.03
CA ASP A 165 -0.91 4.01 -7.94
C ASP A 165 -0.80 5.35 -7.20
N ARG A 166 -1.49 5.45 -6.05
CA ARG A 166 -1.43 6.66 -5.21
C ARG A 166 -0.07 6.86 -4.52
N PRO A 167 0.65 5.83 -4.04
CA PRO A 167 1.97 6.00 -3.44
C PRO A 167 2.96 6.78 -4.30
N ASN A 168 2.90 6.67 -5.62
CA ASN A 168 3.77 7.41 -6.54
C ASN A 168 3.44 8.92 -6.61
N LEU A 169 2.22 9.34 -6.27
CA LEU A 169 1.78 10.73 -6.39
C LEU A 169 2.48 11.72 -5.45
N SER A 170 3.16 11.23 -4.42
CA SER A 170 4.02 11.99 -3.51
C SER A 170 5.51 11.67 -3.67
N LYS A 171 5.87 10.69 -4.50
CA LYS A 171 7.23 10.13 -4.66
C LYS A 171 7.74 10.36 -6.09
N ASP A 172 8.19 9.32 -6.79
CA ASP A 172 8.94 9.41 -8.05
C ASP A 172 8.20 10.21 -9.14
N TYR A 173 6.89 10.07 -9.25
CA TYR A 173 6.10 10.87 -10.19
C TYR A 173 6.10 12.36 -9.80
N LEU A 174 5.83 12.67 -8.53
CA LEU A 174 5.90 14.04 -8.04
C LEU A 174 7.32 14.60 -8.12
N ALA A 175 8.37 13.82 -7.88
CA ALA A 175 9.76 14.22 -8.00
C ALA A 175 10.17 14.48 -9.46
N GLY A 176 9.47 13.88 -10.43
CA GLY A 176 9.79 13.96 -11.86
C GLY A 176 10.79 12.90 -12.33
N THR A 177 10.96 11.82 -11.56
CA THR A 177 11.86 10.69 -11.87
C THR A 177 11.11 9.46 -12.41
N ALA A 178 9.78 9.43 -12.25
CA ALA A 178 8.90 8.46 -12.92
C ALA A 178 7.97 9.17 -13.92
N PRO A 179 7.78 8.59 -15.12
CA PRO A 179 6.88 9.15 -16.11
C PRO A 179 5.42 8.78 -15.78
N GLU A 180 4.46 9.52 -16.31
CA GLU A 180 3.04 9.38 -15.93
C GLU A 180 2.43 8.03 -16.36
N GLU A 181 2.98 7.41 -17.41
CA GLU A 181 2.49 6.14 -17.93
C GLU A 181 2.64 4.98 -16.93
N TRP A 182 3.42 5.16 -15.86
CA TRP A 182 3.56 4.19 -14.77
C TRP A 182 2.46 4.30 -13.71
N ILE A 183 1.66 5.36 -13.74
CA ILE A 183 0.67 5.67 -12.70
C ILE A 183 -0.56 4.76 -12.76
N PRO A 184 -1.15 4.42 -13.92
CA PRO A 184 -2.27 3.48 -13.97
C PRO A 184 -1.89 2.09 -13.42
N LEU A 185 -2.76 1.48 -12.60
CA LEU A 185 -2.53 0.13 -12.07
C LEU A 185 -2.61 -0.93 -13.17
N ARG A 186 -3.47 -0.68 -14.17
CA ARG A 186 -3.76 -1.57 -15.28
C ARG A 186 -4.06 -0.76 -16.53
N SER A 187 -3.90 -1.40 -17.70
CA SER A 187 -4.36 -0.83 -18.96
C SER A 187 -5.89 -0.85 -19.06
N THR A 188 -6.44 0.00 -19.93
CA THR A 188 -7.87 -0.03 -20.27
C THR A 188 -8.30 -1.40 -20.80
N ASP A 189 -7.45 -2.04 -21.61
CA ASP A 189 -7.74 -3.35 -22.20
C ASP A 189 -7.86 -4.44 -21.14
N PHE A 190 -7.06 -4.39 -20.08
CA PHE A 190 -7.18 -5.33 -18.96
C PHE A 190 -8.59 -5.33 -18.37
N TYR A 191 -9.17 -4.15 -18.07
CA TYR A 191 -10.51 -4.09 -17.48
C TYR A 191 -11.58 -4.60 -18.44
N ARG A 192 -11.43 -4.33 -19.75
CA ARG A 192 -12.32 -4.85 -20.79
C ARG A 192 -12.25 -6.39 -20.86
N GLU A 193 -11.05 -6.95 -20.89
CA GLU A 193 -10.81 -8.40 -20.92
C GLU A 193 -11.32 -9.09 -19.65
N GLN A 194 -11.14 -8.44 -18.50
CA GLN A 194 -11.67 -8.91 -17.22
C GLN A 194 -13.18 -8.62 -17.06
N LYS A 195 -13.85 -7.99 -18.02
CA LYS A 195 -15.28 -7.62 -17.96
C LYS A 195 -15.63 -6.88 -16.67
N ILE A 196 -14.82 -5.89 -16.31
CA ILE A 196 -15.06 -4.99 -15.18
C ILE A 196 -15.56 -3.68 -15.75
N ASP A 197 -16.84 -3.35 -15.52
CA ASP A 197 -17.42 -2.10 -15.99
C ASP A 197 -16.99 -0.97 -15.05
N ILE A 198 -16.20 -0.03 -15.54
CA ILE A 198 -15.73 1.11 -14.76
C ILE A 198 -16.51 2.36 -15.15
N ILE A 199 -17.09 3.02 -14.14
CA ILE A 199 -17.75 4.33 -14.29
C ILE A 199 -16.86 5.37 -13.60
N THR A 200 -16.16 6.18 -14.38
CA THR A 200 -15.34 7.30 -13.88
C THR A 200 -16.15 8.60 -13.81
N ASN A 201 -15.57 9.64 -13.21
CA ASN A 201 -16.15 10.97 -13.05
C ASN A 201 -17.58 10.93 -12.47
N THR A 202 -17.86 9.95 -11.60
CA THR A 202 -19.20 9.69 -11.09
C THR A 202 -19.11 9.33 -9.62
N SER A 203 -19.84 10.07 -8.78
CA SER A 203 -19.96 9.75 -7.35
C SER A 203 -21.26 9.00 -7.08
N VAL A 204 -21.30 8.22 -6.00
CA VAL A 204 -22.56 7.65 -5.48
C VAL A 204 -23.16 8.62 -4.47
N ALA A 205 -24.38 9.08 -4.74
CA ALA A 205 -25.10 10.05 -3.94
C ALA A 205 -25.90 9.41 -2.79
N ALA A 206 -26.42 8.19 -3.00
CA ALA A 206 -27.19 7.46 -2.00
C ALA A 206 -27.05 5.94 -2.15
N VAL A 207 -27.20 5.23 -1.04
CA VAL A 207 -27.38 3.77 -0.98
C VAL A 207 -28.72 3.51 -0.32
N ASP A 208 -29.57 2.70 -0.96
CA ASP A 208 -30.80 2.17 -0.37
C ASP A 208 -30.62 0.67 -0.12
N PRO A 209 -30.37 0.26 1.13
CA PRO A 209 -30.20 -1.15 1.44
C PRO A 209 -31.48 -1.98 1.37
N LYS A 210 -32.66 -1.36 1.47
CA LYS A 210 -33.95 -2.08 1.42
C LYS A 210 -34.24 -2.54 0.00
N THR A 211 -34.04 -1.65 -0.97
CA THR A 211 -34.24 -1.97 -2.40
C THR A 211 -32.97 -2.48 -3.08
N LYS A 212 -31.83 -2.49 -2.37
CA LYS A 212 -30.50 -2.88 -2.88
C LYS A 212 -30.09 -2.10 -4.12
N GLN A 213 -30.17 -0.77 -4.02
CA GLN A 213 -29.80 0.13 -5.10
C GLN A 213 -28.81 1.19 -4.64
N VAL A 214 -27.97 1.65 -5.57
CA VAL A 214 -27.19 2.87 -5.43
C VAL A 214 -27.68 3.91 -6.41
N THR A 215 -27.79 5.17 -5.97
CA THR A 215 -28.10 6.31 -6.83
C THR A 215 -26.82 7.06 -7.12
N LEU A 216 -26.51 7.25 -8.39
CA LEU A 216 -25.34 7.98 -8.87
C LEU A 216 -25.58 9.49 -8.83
N SER A 217 -24.51 10.29 -8.93
CA SER A 217 -24.57 11.76 -8.96
C SER A 217 -25.33 12.31 -10.16
N ASP A 218 -25.50 11.53 -11.23
CA ASP A 218 -26.30 11.86 -12.41
C ASP A 218 -27.74 11.30 -12.35
N ALA A 219 -28.19 10.89 -11.15
CA ALA A 219 -29.50 10.32 -10.85
C ALA A 219 -29.80 8.93 -11.45
N ARG A 220 -28.86 8.30 -12.19
CA ARG A 220 -29.02 6.88 -12.55
C ARG A 220 -29.05 6.00 -11.30
N SER A 221 -29.81 4.93 -11.37
CA SER A 221 -29.89 3.91 -10.30
C SER A 221 -29.28 2.60 -10.78
N LEU A 222 -28.46 1.97 -9.93
CA LEU A 222 -27.88 0.65 -10.19
C LEU A 222 -28.27 -0.30 -9.06
N ALA A 223 -28.88 -1.43 -9.41
CA ALA A 223 -29.17 -2.51 -8.48
C ALA A 223 -27.93 -3.37 -8.21
N TYR A 224 -27.80 -3.89 -7.00
CA TYR A 224 -26.68 -4.75 -6.61
C TYR A 224 -27.14 -6.05 -5.93
N GLY A 225 -26.44 -7.15 -6.21
CA GLY A 225 -26.53 -8.38 -5.42
C GLY A 225 -25.73 -8.30 -4.12
N ALA A 226 -24.54 -7.71 -4.20
CA ALA A 226 -23.69 -7.32 -3.08
C ALA A 226 -23.01 -5.96 -3.35
N LEU A 227 -22.69 -5.24 -2.28
CA LEU A 227 -22.12 -3.90 -2.32
C LEU A 227 -20.82 -3.83 -1.52
N LEU A 228 -19.77 -3.24 -2.09
CA LEU A 228 -18.55 -2.90 -1.38
C LEU A 228 -18.37 -1.38 -1.30
N LEU A 229 -18.29 -0.84 -0.09
CA LEU A 229 -17.92 0.55 0.18
C LEU A 229 -16.39 0.66 0.31
N ALA A 230 -15.77 1.27 -0.68
CA ALA A 230 -14.32 1.51 -0.76
C ALA A 230 -14.01 3.00 -1.01
N THR A 231 -14.81 3.90 -0.42
CA THR A 231 -14.73 5.35 -0.65
C THR A 231 -13.49 6.01 -0.06
N GLY A 232 -12.72 5.28 0.74
CA GLY A 232 -11.47 5.73 1.32
C GLY A 232 -11.63 6.93 2.26
N ALA A 233 -10.68 7.85 2.17
CA ALA A 233 -10.60 9.08 2.97
C ALA A 233 -10.28 10.30 2.11
N GLU A 234 -10.56 11.50 2.63
CA GLU A 234 -10.29 12.81 2.03
C GLU A 234 -9.30 13.63 2.90
N PRO A 235 -8.48 14.52 2.30
CA PRO A 235 -7.61 15.41 3.06
C PRO A 235 -8.39 16.30 4.04
N VAL A 236 -7.89 16.41 5.27
CA VAL A 236 -8.38 17.42 6.21
C VAL A 236 -8.01 18.80 5.64
N ARG A 237 -9.01 19.67 5.52
CA ARG A 237 -8.83 21.04 5.04
C ARG A 237 -8.31 21.93 6.17
N LEU A 238 -7.43 22.86 5.81
CA LEU A 238 -7.15 24.01 6.67
C LEU A 238 -8.42 24.86 6.78
N GLU A 239 -8.49 25.62 7.88
CA GLU A 239 -9.55 26.57 8.19
C GLU A 239 -8.88 27.84 8.73
N ILE A 240 -8.12 28.52 7.88
CA ILE A 240 -7.39 29.76 8.20
C ILE A 240 -7.50 30.76 7.04
N PRO A 241 -7.34 32.09 7.28
CA PRO A 241 -7.35 33.06 6.20
C PRO A 241 -6.38 32.68 5.05
N GLY A 242 -6.91 32.68 3.83
CA GLY A 242 -6.16 32.43 2.58
C GLY A 242 -5.84 30.98 2.25
N ASP A 243 -6.46 30.01 2.93
CA ASP A 243 -6.32 28.58 2.62
C ASP A 243 -6.93 28.14 1.28
N ASP A 244 -7.66 29.02 0.62
CA ASP A 244 -8.26 28.86 -0.71
C ASP A 244 -7.49 29.59 -1.82
N LEU A 245 -6.38 30.27 -1.48
CA LEU A 245 -5.58 31.00 -2.46
C LEU A 245 -5.05 30.07 -3.58
N PRO A 246 -4.89 30.56 -4.83
CA PRO A 246 -4.57 29.69 -5.97
C PRO A 246 -3.26 28.90 -5.86
N HIS A 247 -2.31 29.33 -5.02
CA HIS A 247 -1.04 28.66 -4.81
C HIS A 247 -1.07 27.62 -3.67
N VAL A 248 -2.22 27.46 -2.99
CA VAL A 248 -2.46 26.44 -1.96
C VAL A 248 -2.96 25.15 -2.62
N CYS A 249 -2.24 24.07 -2.38
CA CYS A 249 -2.52 22.74 -2.92
C CYS A 249 -2.67 21.70 -1.80
N TYR A 250 -3.43 20.66 -2.11
CA TYR A 250 -3.51 19.43 -1.32
C TYR A 250 -3.04 18.29 -2.21
N LEU A 251 -2.72 17.13 -1.63
CA LEU A 251 -2.32 15.95 -2.39
C LEU A 251 -3.17 14.74 -2.00
N ARG A 252 -4.04 14.29 -2.92
CA ARG A 252 -4.76 13.01 -2.81
C ARG A 252 -5.02 12.33 -4.14
N THR A 253 -5.27 13.11 -5.18
CA THR A 253 -5.62 12.63 -6.53
C THR A 253 -4.48 12.82 -7.52
N LEU A 254 -4.56 12.17 -8.68
CA LEU A 254 -3.62 12.43 -9.79
C LEU A 254 -3.70 13.90 -10.24
N SER A 255 -4.91 14.48 -10.30
CA SER A 255 -5.10 15.90 -10.63
C SER A 255 -4.45 16.84 -9.62
N ASP A 256 -4.46 16.49 -8.33
CA ASP A 256 -3.71 17.23 -7.31
C ASP A 256 -2.20 17.18 -7.56
N SER A 257 -1.66 15.99 -7.82
CA SER A 257 -0.22 15.82 -8.07
C SER A 257 0.20 16.58 -9.33
N ARG A 258 -0.55 16.47 -10.44
CA ARG A 258 -0.33 17.27 -11.66
C ARG A 258 -0.35 18.77 -11.39
N ARG A 259 -1.30 19.25 -10.59
CA ARG A 259 -1.38 20.68 -10.21
C ARG A 259 -0.16 21.13 -9.42
N ILE A 260 0.33 20.31 -8.49
CA ILE A 260 1.57 20.60 -7.75
C ILE A 260 2.77 20.61 -8.69
N ILE A 261 2.91 19.61 -9.57
CA ILE A 261 3.98 19.52 -10.56
C ILE A 261 4.00 20.77 -11.45
N GLU A 262 2.84 21.18 -11.95
CA GLU A 262 2.73 22.35 -12.83
C GLU A 262 3.15 23.64 -12.11
N LYS A 263 2.66 23.86 -10.88
CA LYS A 263 3.06 25.03 -10.07
C LYS A 263 4.55 24.98 -9.71
N ALA A 264 5.09 23.80 -9.44
CA ALA A 264 6.50 23.62 -9.11
C ALA A 264 7.45 24.02 -10.26
N LYS A 265 7.00 24.02 -11.52
CA LYS A 265 7.80 24.50 -12.66
C LYS A 265 8.14 26.00 -12.57
N HIS A 266 7.31 26.77 -11.88
CA HIS A 266 7.42 28.23 -11.78
C HIS A 266 7.74 28.72 -10.37
N ALA A 267 7.71 27.82 -9.38
CA ALA A 267 8.03 28.13 -7.99
C ALA A 267 9.53 28.02 -7.72
N LYS A 268 10.03 28.87 -6.82
CA LYS A 268 11.38 28.77 -6.24
C LYS A 268 11.32 28.29 -4.81
N ARG A 269 10.27 28.65 -4.07
CA ARG A 269 10.09 28.36 -2.65
C ARG A 269 8.74 27.67 -2.42
N ALA A 270 8.75 26.61 -1.61
CA ALA A 270 7.55 25.92 -1.19
C ALA A 270 7.46 25.81 0.34
N VAL A 271 6.26 25.99 0.87
CA VAL A 271 5.94 25.67 2.26
C VAL A 271 5.06 24.44 2.29
N VAL A 272 5.50 23.41 3.00
CA VAL A 272 4.71 22.20 3.26
C VAL A 272 4.13 22.28 4.68
N ILE A 273 2.81 22.27 4.79
CA ILE A 273 2.10 22.31 6.08
C ILE A 273 1.75 20.87 6.45
N GLY A 274 2.49 20.31 7.41
CA GLY A 274 2.34 18.95 7.91
C GLY A 274 3.64 18.14 7.87
N ALA A 275 4.08 17.66 9.03
CA ALA A 275 5.32 16.87 9.19
C ALA A 275 5.04 15.37 9.40
N SER A 276 4.11 14.82 8.61
CA SER A 276 3.77 13.38 8.55
C SER A 276 4.20 12.79 7.20
N PHE A 277 3.90 11.51 6.94
CA PHE A 277 4.39 10.77 5.77
C PHE A 277 4.21 11.52 4.45
N ILE A 278 2.98 11.89 4.08
CA ILE A 278 2.71 12.59 2.81
C ILE A 278 3.42 13.96 2.75
N GLY A 279 3.37 14.75 3.83
CA GLY A 279 4.04 16.06 3.84
C GLY A 279 5.56 15.93 3.65
N LEU A 280 6.19 14.96 4.31
CA LEU A 280 7.62 14.72 4.18
C LEU A 280 7.98 14.14 2.82
N GLU A 281 7.19 13.23 2.25
CA GLU A 281 7.40 12.74 0.88
C GLU A 281 7.28 13.87 -0.15
N VAL A 282 6.28 14.75 -0.01
CA VAL A 282 6.15 15.96 -0.85
C VAL A 282 7.36 16.87 -0.68
N ALA A 283 7.82 17.10 0.55
CA ALA A 283 9.00 17.93 0.80
C ALA A 283 10.24 17.37 0.09
N ALA A 284 10.45 16.05 0.16
CA ALA A 284 11.54 15.39 -0.56
C ALA A 284 11.41 15.53 -2.08
N SER A 285 10.22 15.29 -2.64
CA SER A 285 9.97 15.42 -4.07
C SER A 285 10.14 16.85 -4.60
N LEU A 286 9.75 17.87 -3.83
CA LEU A 286 9.96 19.27 -4.19
C LEU A 286 11.44 19.68 -4.09
N ARG A 287 12.20 19.10 -3.14
CA ARG A 287 13.67 19.24 -3.09
C ARG A 287 14.35 18.59 -4.29
N GLU A 288 13.86 17.44 -4.76
CA GLU A 288 14.39 16.81 -5.98
C GLU A 288 14.21 17.72 -7.21
N ARG A 289 13.07 18.43 -7.27
CA ARG A 289 12.79 19.51 -8.23
C ARG A 289 13.56 20.82 -7.99
N LYS A 290 14.47 20.84 -7.01
CA LYS A 290 15.36 21.96 -6.67
C LYS A 290 14.67 23.21 -6.09
N LEU A 291 13.45 23.10 -5.56
CA LEU A 291 12.80 24.19 -4.81
C LEU A 291 13.40 24.32 -3.41
N GLU A 292 13.48 25.53 -2.86
CA GLU A 292 13.68 25.73 -1.42
C GLU A 292 12.41 25.29 -0.66
N VAL A 293 12.56 24.44 0.35
CA VAL A 293 11.41 23.85 1.06
C VAL A 293 11.49 24.14 2.55
N ALA A 294 10.40 24.72 3.08
CA ALA A 294 10.14 24.79 4.51
C ALA A 294 9.01 23.83 4.89
N VAL A 295 9.16 23.10 6.00
CA VAL A 295 8.12 22.21 6.55
C VAL A 295 7.64 22.77 7.88
N VAL A 296 6.33 23.01 8.00
CA VAL A 296 5.68 23.48 9.22
C VAL A 296 4.95 22.32 9.89
N GLY A 297 5.13 22.13 11.18
CA GLY A 297 4.45 21.05 11.91
C GLY A 297 4.23 21.36 13.38
N LYS A 298 3.07 20.96 13.91
CA LYS A 298 2.69 21.16 15.32
C LYS A 298 3.53 20.33 16.31
N GLY A 299 4.04 19.19 15.87
CA GLY A 299 4.84 18.30 16.71
C GLY A 299 6.28 18.81 16.88
N SER A 300 6.96 18.38 17.94
CA SER A 300 8.37 18.71 18.18
C SER A 300 9.34 17.92 17.30
N LEU A 301 8.89 16.79 16.74
CA LEU A 301 9.62 15.95 15.79
C LEU A 301 8.66 15.41 14.73
N PRO A 302 9.10 15.20 13.48
CA PRO A 302 8.31 14.53 12.46
C PRO A 302 7.99 13.11 12.91
N LEU A 303 6.78 12.63 12.61
CA LEU A 303 6.33 11.24 12.82
C LEU A 303 6.50 10.65 14.23
N LYS A 304 6.84 11.45 15.26
CA LYS A 304 7.10 10.98 16.63
C LYS A 304 5.99 10.11 17.22
N LYS A 305 4.72 10.46 16.93
CA LYS A 305 3.56 9.71 17.44
C LYS A 305 3.49 8.27 16.93
N VAL A 306 4.10 7.97 15.79
CA VAL A 306 4.07 6.66 15.14
C VAL A 306 5.41 5.94 15.29
N LEU A 307 6.51 6.66 15.08
CA LEU A 307 7.85 6.07 14.96
C LEU A 307 8.77 6.33 16.17
N GLY A 308 8.28 7.03 17.20
CA GLY A 308 9.11 7.38 18.36
C GLY A 308 10.08 8.53 18.08
N SER A 309 10.92 8.84 19.07
CA SER A 309 11.80 10.02 18.99
C SER A 309 13.05 9.75 18.17
N GLU A 310 13.55 8.53 18.23
CA GLU A 310 14.77 8.02 17.60
C GLU A 310 14.66 8.14 16.08
N LEU A 311 13.64 7.51 15.48
CA LEU A 311 13.35 7.64 14.06
C LEU A 311 12.89 9.04 13.67
N GLY A 312 12.14 9.73 14.55
CA GLY A 312 11.74 11.12 14.30
C GLY A 312 12.95 12.05 14.12
N ASN A 313 14.00 11.87 14.93
CA ASN A 313 15.26 12.61 14.77
C ASN A 313 15.99 12.23 13.48
N LEU A 314 16.14 10.92 13.19
CA LEU A 314 16.80 10.46 11.97
C LEU A 314 16.12 11.01 10.70
N ILE A 315 14.79 11.02 10.68
CA ILE A 315 14.00 11.56 9.56
C ILE A 315 14.22 13.07 9.45
N ARG A 316 14.16 13.82 10.56
CA ARG A 316 14.45 15.26 10.55
C ARG A 316 15.84 15.54 9.99
N GLU A 317 16.86 14.90 10.54
CA GLU A 317 18.26 15.08 10.15
C GLU A 317 18.50 14.71 8.68
N THR A 318 17.86 13.64 8.19
CA THR A 318 17.91 13.26 6.78
C THR A 318 17.33 14.36 5.88
N HIS A 319 16.20 14.94 6.25
CA HIS A 319 15.58 16.03 5.49
C HIS A 319 16.39 17.34 5.55
N GLU A 320 16.91 17.69 6.71
CA GLU A 320 17.77 18.87 6.91
C GLU A 320 19.07 18.77 6.10
N ALA A 321 19.68 17.57 6.04
CA ALA A 321 20.85 17.30 5.20
C ALA A 321 20.58 17.52 3.70
N HIS A 322 19.33 17.38 3.26
CA HIS A 322 18.89 17.66 1.88
C HIS A 322 18.35 19.10 1.69
N GLY A 323 18.50 19.96 2.70
CA GLY A 323 18.18 21.38 2.64
C GLY A 323 16.74 21.75 2.96
N VAL A 324 15.96 20.83 3.56
CA VAL A 324 14.64 21.17 4.13
C VAL A 324 14.82 21.98 5.41
N LYS A 325 14.05 23.07 5.55
CA LYS A 325 14.02 23.88 6.78
C LYS A 325 12.78 23.55 7.61
N PHE A 326 12.97 23.06 8.83
CA PHE A 326 11.86 22.72 9.70
C PHE A 326 11.43 23.87 10.61
N HIS A 327 10.13 24.10 10.68
CA HIS A 327 9.44 24.96 11.64
C HIS A 327 8.51 24.08 12.49
N LEU A 328 9.12 23.30 13.38
CA LEU A 328 8.43 22.37 14.28
C LEU A 328 7.92 23.07 15.55
N GLY A 329 6.86 22.55 16.15
CA GLY A 329 6.15 23.23 17.25
C GLY A 329 5.42 24.51 16.82
N ARG A 330 5.16 24.67 15.51
CA ARG A 330 4.53 25.87 14.93
C ARG A 330 3.23 25.53 14.21
N THR A 331 2.37 26.52 14.08
CA THR A 331 1.10 26.42 13.34
C THR A 331 0.96 27.61 12.39
N PRO A 332 0.53 27.41 11.13
CA PRO A 332 0.19 28.53 10.25
C PRO A 332 -1.09 29.22 10.75
N VAL A 333 -1.09 30.55 10.76
CA VAL A 333 -2.25 31.36 11.20
C VAL A 333 -2.90 32.12 10.05
N ALA A 334 -2.18 32.38 8.97
CA ALA A 334 -2.69 32.97 7.73
C ALA A 334 -1.80 32.58 6.55
N ILE A 335 -2.40 32.55 5.36
CA ILE A 335 -1.71 32.45 4.07
C ILE A 335 -2.09 33.69 3.27
N GLU A 336 -1.10 34.40 2.74
CA GLU A 336 -1.29 35.60 1.94
C GLU A 336 -0.68 35.42 0.55
N ASP A 337 -0.71 36.45 -0.31
CA ASP A 337 0.02 36.40 -1.57
C ASP A 337 1.51 36.19 -1.31
N ARG A 338 1.98 35.00 -1.66
CA ARG A 338 3.37 34.56 -1.62
C ARG A 338 4.03 34.44 -0.24
N HIS A 339 3.27 34.30 0.83
CA HIS A 339 3.86 33.93 2.13
C HIS A 339 2.87 33.26 3.08
N VAL A 340 3.40 32.54 4.07
CA VAL A 340 2.66 31.93 5.18
C VAL A 340 3.11 32.57 6.49
N GLN A 341 2.15 33.05 7.29
CA GLN A 341 2.40 33.56 8.63
C GLN A 341 2.23 32.44 9.66
N LEU A 342 3.17 32.34 10.59
CA LEU A 342 3.11 31.40 11.72
C LEU A 342 2.62 32.07 13.00
N ASP A 343 2.24 31.25 13.98
CA ASP A 343 1.75 31.64 15.30
C ASP A 343 2.74 32.43 16.16
N ASP A 344 4.04 32.37 15.85
CA ASP A 344 5.08 33.17 16.52
C ASP A 344 5.40 34.48 15.79
N GLY A 345 4.66 34.82 14.73
CA GLY A 345 4.90 35.98 13.89
C GLY A 345 5.96 35.79 12.80
N THR A 346 6.58 34.61 12.70
CA THR A 346 7.47 34.28 11.58
C THR A 346 6.70 34.32 10.26
N ILE A 347 7.30 34.94 9.25
CA ILE A 347 6.79 34.98 7.87
C ILE A 347 7.68 34.11 6.99
N LEU A 348 7.06 33.14 6.32
CA LEU A 348 7.73 32.25 5.36
C LEU A 348 7.30 32.61 3.95
N ASP A 349 8.19 33.24 3.19
CA ASP A 349 7.92 33.50 1.78
C ASP A 349 7.84 32.19 0.98
N CYS A 350 6.85 32.08 0.10
CA CYS A 350 6.65 30.90 -0.74
C CYS A 350 5.91 31.22 -2.04
N ASP A 351 6.14 30.45 -3.09
CA ASP A 351 5.38 30.53 -4.34
C ASP A 351 4.34 29.40 -4.44
N LEU A 352 4.47 28.39 -3.57
CA LEU A 352 3.65 27.19 -3.51
C LEU A 352 3.45 26.77 -2.05
N VAL A 353 2.21 26.47 -1.67
CA VAL A 353 1.89 25.83 -0.39
C VAL A 353 1.31 24.45 -0.66
N VAL A 354 1.82 23.42 0.03
CA VAL A 354 1.22 22.08 -0.02
C VAL A 354 0.81 21.63 1.38
N VAL A 355 -0.46 21.27 1.53
CA VAL A 355 -1.07 20.92 2.81
C VAL A 355 -1.24 19.41 2.93
N GLY A 356 -0.72 18.86 4.04
CA GLY A 356 -0.76 17.43 4.37
C GLY A 356 -0.92 17.20 5.87
N ILE A 357 -2.08 17.59 6.43
CA ILE A 357 -2.36 17.58 7.88
C ILE A 357 -3.22 16.39 8.35
N GLY A 358 -3.30 15.33 7.54
CA GLY A 358 -4.09 14.13 7.81
C GLY A 358 -5.29 14.00 6.89
N VAL A 359 -6.07 12.93 7.08
CA VAL A 359 -7.27 12.64 6.30
C VAL A 359 -8.45 12.28 7.21
N ARG A 360 -9.66 12.32 6.66
CA ARG A 360 -10.92 11.91 7.30
C ARG A 360 -11.59 10.82 6.45
N PRO A 361 -12.12 9.74 7.04
CA PRO A 361 -12.80 8.70 6.28
C PRO A 361 -14.11 9.23 5.65
N ASN A 362 -14.40 8.81 4.42
CA ASN A 362 -15.57 9.24 3.64
C ASN A 362 -16.83 8.46 4.04
N VAL A 363 -17.38 8.76 5.21
CA VAL A 363 -18.46 7.99 5.85
C VAL A 363 -19.89 8.49 5.56
N ALA A 364 -20.05 9.68 5.00
CA ALA A 364 -21.36 10.32 4.84
C ALA A 364 -22.38 9.47 4.07
N LEU A 365 -21.93 8.69 3.06
CA LEU A 365 -22.78 7.77 2.31
C LEU A 365 -23.31 6.62 3.19
N ALA A 366 -22.43 6.07 4.04
CA ALA A 366 -22.76 4.97 4.93
C ALA A 366 -23.73 5.42 6.03
N GLU A 367 -23.49 6.59 6.62
CA GLU A 367 -24.34 7.17 7.67
C GLU A 367 -25.77 7.38 7.17
N LYS A 368 -25.93 7.99 6.00
CA LYS A 368 -27.25 8.19 5.36
C LYS A 368 -27.97 6.88 5.06
N ALA A 369 -27.22 5.79 4.81
CA ALA A 369 -27.77 4.46 4.56
C ALA A 369 -28.08 3.66 5.84
N GLY A 370 -27.84 4.23 7.04
CA GLY A 370 -28.04 3.53 8.31
C GLY A 370 -26.96 2.49 8.63
N ILE A 371 -25.80 2.58 7.97
CA ILE A 371 -24.64 1.73 8.26
C ILE A 371 -23.88 2.33 9.45
N ALA A 372 -23.47 1.48 10.39
CA ALA A 372 -22.79 1.90 11.60
C ALA A 372 -21.41 2.51 11.31
N THR A 373 -21.13 3.68 11.89
CA THR A 373 -19.86 4.39 11.76
C THR A 373 -19.30 4.79 13.13
N ASP A 374 -17.97 4.78 13.23
CA ASP A 374 -17.20 5.26 14.37
C ASP A 374 -15.78 5.56 13.86
N ASN A 375 -15.50 6.81 13.46
CA ASN A 375 -14.26 7.19 12.77
C ASN A 375 -13.93 6.21 11.62
N GLY A 376 -14.91 5.93 10.76
CA GLY A 376 -14.88 4.89 9.72
C GLY A 376 -16.14 4.01 9.74
N VAL A 377 -16.39 3.24 8.69
CA VAL A 377 -17.47 2.24 8.66
C VAL A 377 -17.07 1.05 9.51
N VAL A 378 -17.92 0.73 10.50
CA VAL A 378 -17.68 -0.38 11.42
C VAL A 378 -17.99 -1.69 10.70
N VAL A 379 -17.01 -2.59 10.66
CA VAL A 379 -17.16 -3.93 10.09
C VAL A 379 -16.83 -5.02 11.11
N ASN A 380 -17.26 -6.25 10.84
CA ASN A 380 -16.83 -7.44 11.57
C ASN A 380 -15.48 -7.97 11.03
N GLU A 381 -15.02 -9.12 11.55
CA GLU A 381 -13.74 -9.72 11.13
C GLU A 381 -13.74 -10.24 9.69
N PHE A 382 -14.90 -10.29 9.03
CA PHE A 382 -15.06 -10.67 7.62
C PHE A 382 -15.25 -9.46 6.69
N LEU A 383 -15.08 -8.24 7.22
CA LEU A 383 -15.29 -6.97 6.53
C LEU A 383 -16.76 -6.68 6.15
N GLU A 384 -17.70 -7.37 6.79
CA GLU A 384 -19.14 -7.15 6.64
C GLU A 384 -19.61 -5.99 7.55
N THR A 385 -20.49 -5.14 7.03
CA THR A 385 -21.15 -4.09 7.84
C THR A 385 -22.30 -4.67 8.69
N ASN A 386 -23.00 -3.83 9.45
CA ASN A 386 -24.24 -4.23 10.15
C ASN A 386 -25.41 -4.52 9.20
N ILE A 387 -25.28 -4.23 7.90
CA ILE A 387 -26.31 -4.49 6.90
C ILE A 387 -25.90 -5.67 6.01
N PRO A 388 -26.71 -6.76 5.94
CA PRO A 388 -26.38 -7.93 5.14
C PRO A 388 -26.14 -7.63 3.66
N GLY A 389 -25.06 -8.18 3.11
CA GLY A 389 -24.67 -7.99 1.71
C GLY A 389 -23.95 -6.68 1.42
N ILE A 390 -23.65 -5.87 2.44
CA ILE A 390 -22.82 -4.67 2.32
C ILE A 390 -21.52 -4.84 3.12
N PHE A 391 -20.40 -4.60 2.44
CA PHE A 391 -19.04 -4.72 2.96
C PHE A 391 -18.34 -3.34 2.92
N ALA A 392 -17.26 -3.18 3.68
CA ALA A 392 -16.38 -2.02 3.56
C ALA A 392 -14.90 -2.40 3.64
N ALA A 393 -14.06 -1.73 2.86
CA ALA A 393 -12.61 -1.99 2.78
C ALA A 393 -11.79 -0.72 2.46
N GLY A 394 -10.53 -0.70 2.88
CA GLY A 394 -9.61 0.42 2.70
C GLY A 394 -9.70 1.45 3.82
N ASP A 395 -9.22 2.67 3.55
CA ASP A 395 -9.11 3.75 4.55
C ASP A 395 -10.44 4.08 5.27
N ILE A 396 -11.58 3.69 4.70
CA ILE A 396 -12.91 3.89 5.28
C ILE A 396 -13.24 2.84 6.36
N ALA A 397 -12.65 1.66 6.32
CA ALA A 397 -13.09 0.52 7.12
C ALA A 397 -12.43 0.50 8.51
N ARG A 398 -13.25 0.33 9.54
CA ARG A 398 -12.82 0.14 10.94
C ARG A 398 -13.13 -1.28 11.39
N TRP A 399 -12.10 -2.13 11.47
CA TRP A 399 -12.22 -3.57 11.70
C TRP A 399 -11.68 -3.97 13.08
N PRO A 400 -12.10 -5.15 13.62
CA PRO A 400 -11.51 -5.70 14.83
C PRO A 400 -10.17 -6.40 14.52
N ASP A 401 -9.07 -5.85 15.00
CA ASP A 401 -7.75 -6.47 14.95
C ASP A 401 -7.47 -7.26 16.25
N PRO A 402 -6.98 -8.51 16.17
CA PRO A 402 -6.71 -9.32 17.36
C PRO A 402 -5.59 -8.77 18.27
N ARG A 403 -4.73 -7.87 17.77
CA ARG A 403 -3.62 -7.30 18.54
C ARG A 403 -3.97 -5.94 19.15
N ALA A 404 -4.71 -5.10 18.42
CA ALA A 404 -4.97 -3.70 18.76
C ALA A 404 -6.45 -3.37 19.03
N GLY A 405 -7.35 -4.36 18.98
CA GLY A 405 -8.79 -4.12 19.07
C GLY A 405 -9.32 -3.44 17.81
N ARG A 406 -10.39 -2.65 17.92
CA ARG A 406 -10.97 -1.99 16.74
C ARG A 406 -10.11 -0.83 16.27
N MET A 407 -9.63 -0.91 15.03
CA MET A 407 -8.72 0.07 14.44
C MET A 407 -9.11 0.43 13.00
N ARG A 408 -8.54 1.54 12.52
CA ARG A 408 -8.61 2.00 11.13
C ARG A 408 -7.20 2.41 10.71
N VAL A 409 -6.80 2.06 9.49
CA VAL A 409 -5.46 2.31 8.97
C VAL A 409 -5.56 2.83 7.54
N GLU A 410 -4.71 3.80 7.23
CA GLU A 410 -4.70 4.56 5.98
C GLU A 410 -3.44 4.19 5.16
N HIS A 411 -3.29 2.91 4.84
CA HIS A 411 -2.12 2.39 4.15
C HIS A 411 -2.51 1.58 2.92
N TRP A 412 -1.73 1.77 1.85
CA TRP A 412 -1.97 1.19 0.53
C TRP A 412 -2.13 -0.34 0.58
N VAL A 413 -1.16 -1.05 1.18
CA VAL A 413 -1.20 -2.51 1.26
C VAL A 413 -2.36 -3.01 2.10
N VAL A 414 -2.70 -2.33 3.20
CA VAL A 414 -3.85 -2.69 4.03
C VAL A 414 -5.13 -2.58 3.23
N ALA A 415 -5.30 -1.50 2.46
CA ALA A 415 -6.48 -1.30 1.64
C ALA A 415 -6.63 -2.37 0.55
N GLU A 416 -5.55 -2.71 -0.15
CA GLU A 416 -5.59 -3.77 -1.16
C GLU A 416 -5.87 -5.14 -0.54
N ARG A 417 -5.20 -5.49 0.58
CA ARG A 417 -5.43 -6.76 1.27
C ARG A 417 -6.87 -6.86 1.81
N GLN A 418 -7.44 -5.78 2.33
CA GLN A 418 -8.86 -5.75 2.71
C GLN A 418 -9.77 -5.91 1.49
N GLY A 419 -9.48 -5.26 0.37
CA GLY A 419 -10.22 -5.45 -0.88
C GLY A 419 -10.23 -6.91 -1.35
N GLN A 420 -9.07 -7.57 -1.32
CA GLN A 420 -8.92 -8.99 -1.65
C GLN A 420 -9.72 -9.90 -0.70
N THR A 421 -9.60 -9.70 0.63
CA THR A 421 -10.35 -10.48 1.62
C THR A 421 -11.86 -10.22 1.52
N ALA A 422 -12.29 -8.98 1.29
CA ALA A 422 -13.70 -8.64 1.09
C ALA A 422 -14.28 -9.36 -0.13
N ALA A 423 -13.57 -9.36 -1.26
CA ALA A 423 -13.97 -10.11 -2.46
C ALA A 423 -14.14 -11.61 -2.17
N ARG A 424 -13.18 -12.24 -1.48
CA ARG A 424 -13.29 -13.65 -1.08
C ARG A 424 -14.49 -13.89 -0.16
N ASN A 425 -14.78 -12.99 0.77
CA ASN A 425 -15.92 -13.11 1.69
C ASN A 425 -17.28 -12.87 1.03
N ILE A 426 -17.36 -11.94 0.08
CA ILE A 426 -18.52 -11.76 -0.80
C ILE A 426 -18.85 -13.07 -1.55
N LEU A 427 -17.82 -13.85 -1.90
CA LEU A 427 -17.93 -15.16 -2.55
C LEU A 427 -18.03 -16.34 -1.59
N GLY A 428 -18.23 -16.07 -0.29
CA GLY A 428 -18.55 -17.08 0.73
C GLY A 428 -17.33 -17.77 1.36
N ALA A 429 -16.11 -17.23 1.19
CA ALA A 429 -14.90 -17.85 1.75
C ALA A 429 -14.87 -17.88 3.28
N ARG A 430 -15.46 -16.87 3.95
CA ARG A 430 -15.46 -16.68 5.42
C ARG A 430 -14.02 -16.62 5.99
N GLU A 431 -13.16 -15.85 5.32
CA GLU A 431 -11.79 -15.53 5.72
C GLU A 431 -11.77 -14.35 6.68
N ARG A 432 -11.19 -14.53 7.86
CA ARG A 432 -11.01 -13.44 8.83
C ARG A 432 -9.87 -12.53 8.39
N PHE A 433 -10.07 -11.21 8.41
CA PHE A 433 -9.01 -10.24 8.17
C PHE A 433 -8.18 -10.03 9.45
N THR A 434 -7.09 -10.78 9.57
CA THR A 434 -6.17 -10.75 10.73
C THR A 434 -4.75 -10.37 10.33
N VAL A 435 -4.56 -9.74 9.17
CA VAL A 435 -3.23 -9.38 8.66
C VAL A 435 -2.69 -8.16 9.43
N PRO A 436 -1.48 -8.21 10.02
CA PRO A 436 -0.84 -7.05 10.62
C PRO A 436 -0.69 -5.92 9.59
N PRO A 437 -0.97 -4.66 9.97
CA PRO A 437 -0.75 -3.53 9.09
C PRO A 437 0.71 -3.45 8.65
N PHE A 438 0.94 -3.16 7.38
CA PHE A 438 2.27 -2.92 6.82
C PHE A 438 2.23 -1.69 5.93
N PHE A 439 3.30 -0.89 5.98
CA PHE A 439 3.55 0.19 5.03
C PHE A 439 5.04 0.43 4.84
N TRP A 440 5.36 1.24 3.84
CA TRP A 440 6.70 1.77 3.61
C TRP A 440 6.66 3.29 3.44
N SER A 441 7.78 3.95 3.73
CA SER A 441 7.97 5.37 3.49
C SER A 441 9.38 5.61 2.98
N ASN A 442 9.51 6.45 1.96
CA ASN A 442 10.80 6.81 1.37
C ASN A 442 11.07 8.29 1.59
N HIS A 443 12.24 8.59 2.15
CA HIS A 443 12.71 9.95 2.39
C HIS A 443 14.14 10.07 1.86
N PHE A 444 14.31 10.51 0.62
CA PHE A 444 15.61 10.52 -0.05
C PHE A 444 16.24 9.12 -0.05
N ASP A 445 17.40 8.96 0.61
CA ASP A 445 18.14 7.70 0.79
C ASP A 445 17.68 6.87 2.00
N LEU A 446 16.68 7.34 2.77
CA LEU A 446 16.11 6.64 3.91
C LEU A 446 14.85 5.88 3.51
N HIS A 447 14.93 4.55 3.53
CA HIS A 447 13.82 3.65 3.21
C HIS A 447 13.34 2.92 4.46
N ILE A 448 12.17 3.29 4.95
CA ILE A 448 11.58 2.71 6.17
C ILE A 448 10.51 1.72 5.78
N ARG A 449 10.59 0.51 6.34
CA ARG A 449 9.52 -0.49 6.33
C ARG A 449 8.96 -0.61 7.73
N TYR A 450 7.64 -0.69 7.83
CA TYR A 450 6.97 -0.75 9.12
C TYR A 450 5.88 -1.80 9.10
N VAL A 451 5.89 -2.69 10.09
CA VAL A 451 4.87 -3.71 10.30
C VAL A 451 4.32 -3.68 11.72
N GLY A 452 3.03 -3.92 11.86
CA GLY A 452 2.31 -3.92 13.13
C GLY A 452 1.57 -2.62 13.40
N HIS A 453 1.24 -2.39 14.66
CA HIS A 453 0.57 -1.17 15.11
C HIS A 453 1.05 -0.82 16.52
N GLY A 454 2.04 0.05 16.60
CA GLY A 454 2.57 0.63 17.81
C GLY A 454 2.27 2.12 17.89
N THR A 455 2.52 2.67 19.07
CA THR A 455 2.47 4.11 19.36
C THR A 455 3.87 4.58 19.72
N GLY A 456 4.14 5.87 19.54
CA GLY A 456 5.40 6.49 20.00
C GLY A 456 5.57 6.50 21.53
N GLU A 457 4.58 6.01 22.29
CA GLU A 457 4.66 5.79 23.74
C GLU A 457 5.10 4.37 24.10
N ASN A 458 5.08 3.44 23.13
CA ASN A 458 5.64 2.11 23.34
C ASN A 458 7.13 2.19 23.65
N ARG A 459 7.61 1.23 24.44
CA ARG A 459 9.05 1.08 24.66
C ARG A 459 9.69 0.71 23.33
N ALA A 460 10.58 1.57 22.86
CA ALA A 460 11.40 1.35 21.68
C ALA A 460 12.76 0.77 22.09
N THR A 461 13.22 -0.26 21.37
CA THR A 461 14.58 -0.78 21.46
C THR A 461 15.19 -0.81 20.07
N GLU A 462 16.40 -0.29 19.94
CA GLU A 462 17.16 -0.30 18.69
C GLU A 462 17.97 -1.60 18.57
N SER A 463 18.12 -2.09 17.35
CA SER A 463 19.09 -3.11 16.96
C SER A 463 19.76 -2.70 15.65
N GLY A 464 21.10 -2.80 15.58
CA GLY A 464 21.89 -2.30 14.45
C GLY A 464 22.41 -0.89 14.66
N ASP A 465 22.73 -0.19 13.56
CA ASP A 465 23.22 1.20 13.54
C ASP A 465 22.19 2.14 12.90
N LEU A 466 21.40 2.79 13.75
CA LEU A 466 20.35 3.70 13.31
C LEU A 466 20.92 4.93 12.60
N LYS A 467 22.11 5.41 12.99
CA LYS A 467 22.76 6.55 12.32
C LYS A 467 23.33 6.16 10.96
N GLY A 468 23.86 4.93 10.88
CA GLY A 468 24.29 4.30 9.63
C GLY A 468 23.15 3.91 8.68
N LYS A 469 21.88 4.09 9.08
CA LYS A 469 20.68 3.69 8.32
C LYS A 469 20.64 2.19 8.03
N ASP A 470 21.09 1.37 8.99
CA ASP A 470 21.07 -0.09 8.93
C ASP A 470 20.66 -0.64 10.30
N ALA A 471 19.36 -0.60 10.57
CA ALA A 471 18.82 -0.88 11.89
C ALA A 471 17.33 -1.26 11.87
N SER A 472 16.90 -1.85 12.98
CA SER A 472 15.51 -2.01 13.35
C SER A 472 15.19 -1.31 14.67
N VAL A 473 14.00 -0.71 14.73
CA VAL A 473 13.40 -0.17 15.95
C VAL A 473 12.18 -1.01 16.29
N ILE A 474 12.23 -1.65 17.44
CA ILE A 474 11.20 -2.58 17.89
C ILE A 474 10.36 -1.93 18.98
N PHE A 475 9.04 -1.91 18.76
CA PHE A 475 8.07 -1.31 19.66
C PHE A 475 7.38 -2.40 20.48
N ARG A 476 7.32 -2.21 21.81
CA ARG A 476 6.62 -3.12 22.73
C ARG A 476 5.70 -2.40 23.70
N ASP A 477 4.61 -3.08 24.04
CA ASP A 477 3.75 -2.78 25.19
C ASP A 477 3.98 -3.86 26.26
N GLY A 478 4.70 -3.50 27.33
CA GLY A 478 5.34 -4.48 28.19
C GLY A 478 6.29 -5.39 27.40
N ASP A 479 6.03 -6.69 27.41
CA ASP A 479 6.80 -7.70 26.64
C ASP A 479 6.18 -8.01 25.27
N LYS A 480 4.96 -7.52 25.00
CA LYS A 480 4.24 -7.82 23.75
C LYS A 480 4.78 -6.98 22.60
N LEU A 481 5.16 -7.64 21.50
CA LEU A 481 5.50 -6.96 20.25
C LEU A 481 4.26 -6.22 19.70
N THR A 482 4.40 -4.92 19.46
CA THR A 482 3.35 -4.11 18.82
C THR A 482 3.70 -3.75 17.39
N ALA A 483 4.97 -3.41 17.11
CA ALA A 483 5.44 -3.11 15.76
C ALA A 483 6.96 -3.24 15.62
N VAL A 484 7.42 -3.28 14.35
CA VAL A 484 8.84 -3.15 13.97
C VAL A 484 8.95 -2.17 12.81
N ALA A 485 9.81 -1.18 12.96
CA ALA A 485 10.31 -0.35 11.86
C ALA A 485 11.72 -0.83 11.50
N SER A 486 12.06 -0.93 10.22
CA SER A 486 13.38 -1.36 9.78
C SER A 486 13.90 -0.52 8.61
N ILE A 487 15.22 -0.37 8.56
CA ILE A 487 16.00 0.27 7.51
C ILE A 487 17.15 -0.70 7.19
N GLY A 488 17.27 -1.15 5.93
CA GLY A 488 18.24 -2.18 5.54
C GLY A 488 17.89 -3.62 5.97
N HIS A 489 17.15 -3.80 7.06
CA HIS A 489 16.81 -5.11 7.64
C HIS A 489 15.49 -5.71 7.11
N ASP A 490 15.34 -5.87 5.78
CA ASP A 490 14.07 -6.29 5.15
C ASP A 490 13.57 -7.67 5.58
N LEU A 491 14.48 -8.66 5.67
CA LEU A 491 14.13 -10.02 6.08
C LEU A 491 13.67 -10.08 7.55
N GLU A 492 14.26 -9.24 8.40
CA GLU A 492 13.85 -9.13 9.80
C GLU A 492 12.43 -8.56 9.91
N ASN A 493 12.08 -7.56 9.09
CA ASN A 493 10.72 -7.03 9.02
C ASN A 493 9.69 -8.10 8.63
N LEU A 494 10.03 -8.94 7.65
CA LEU A 494 9.19 -10.07 7.25
C LEU A 494 9.01 -11.10 8.38
N LYS A 495 10.07 -11.39 9.15
CA LYS A 495 9.98 -12.27 10.33
C LYS A 495 9.10 -11.66 11.41
N ALA A 496 9.17 -10.35 11.63
CA ALA A 496 8.30 -9.64 12.55
C ALA A 496 6.83 -9.70 12.10
N GLU A 497 6.55 -9.54 10.79
CA GLU A 497 5.19 -9.74 10.24
C GLU A 497 4.66 -11.14 10.57
N LEU A 498 5.48 -12.18 10.34
CA LEU A 498 5.09 -13.56 10.61
C LEU A 498 4.83 -13.82 12.10
N ALA A 499 5.67 -13.27 12.98
CA ALA A 499 5.48 -13.38 14.42
C ALA A 499 4.18 -12.70 14.88
N LEU A 500 3.89 -11.49 14.36
CA LEU A 500 2.64 -10.78 14.64
C LEU A 500 1.39 -11.49 14.12
N GLU A 501 1.51 -12.23 13.01
CA GLU A 501 0.42 -13.05 12.47
C GLU A 501 0.13 -14.27 13.33
N ARG A 502 1.19 -14.95 13.80
CA ARG A 502 1.09 -16.19 14.58
C ARG A 502 0.89 -15.96 16.08
N GLY A 503 1.18 -14.75 16.57
CA GLY A 503 1.24 -14.46 18.00
C GLY A 503 2.49 -15.03 18.67
N ASP A 504 3.54 -15.26 17.90
CA ASP A 504 4.81 -15.83 18.37
C ASP A 504 5.70 -14.75 19.01
N GLU A 505 6.66 -15.16 19.84
CA GLU A 505 7.73 -14.25 20.29
C GLU A 505 8.60 -13.80 19.11
N PHE A 506 8.92 -12.51 19.07
CA PHE A 506 9.86 -11.95 18.12
C PHE A 506 11.15 -11.52 18.82
N ARG A 507 12.28 -12.06 18.33
CA ARG A 507 13.62 -11.70 18.75
C ARG A 507 14.42 -11.30 17.51
N VAL A 508 15.14 -10.20 17.66
CA VAL A 508 16.11 -9.73 16.66
C VAL A 508 17.24 -10.77 16.59
N SER A 509 17.71 -11.04 15.37
CA SER A 509 18.84 -11.93 15.10
C SER A 509 20.18 -11.36 15.52
#